data_AF-M2PBU7-F1
#
_entry.id   AF-M2PBU7-F1
#
_cell.length_a   1.000
_cell.length_b   1.000
_cell.length_c   1.000
_cell.angle_alpha   90.00
_cell.angle_beta   90.00
_cell.angle_gamma   90.00
#
_symmetry.space_group_name_H-M   'P 1'
#
loop_
_entity.id
_entity.type
_entity.pdbx_description
1 polymer ?
#
loop_
_entity_poly.entity_id
_entity_poly.type
_entity_poly.pdbx_seq_one_letter_code
_entity_poly.pdbx_strand_id
1 'polypeptide(L)'
;MSRASAGTSAPVPQMPGPAVTDMPAPIASRVPTPLGHARTGRIDPGESIQDRRPRYARGLLWSNMGPDIFTVADSTLCHPPLPDVPETERSDPVVNATLRQYPHLFHIVTPINIDRFDELLRDHPNRPFVKSVVRGLREGFWPWAERPEEYPVTWDEVRPEPTDEAVAAFLETQRQEELAAGRFSEAFGLDLLPGMYCMPVHAVPKPHSDKMRLVTNHSAGAYSLNSMIPREAIAGVVLDGIPALGQALRRIRREHQRSLVMWKSDVSHAYRLMPMSPFWQIKQIVTIGGKRHVDHCNVFGNRGSQRIWNAFISLVIWIVIQMHLITLLGYVDDNYGAEEEGQLEYYKPYGYYYPRAQVLLLQIWDELGIPHEFKKQIYGPIIPIIGFDVDPNTMTVSMTSESKAALLKAIEKFCDTTTGRCRHTLREFLSLAGYVNWSLNVYPLLKPALSSLYAKTAGKDKMNASIHVNQSIVNELEWFSHHVEISSGVHFFGAEEWATSDLTQTDVSHEIAYVDASGSGLGIYFPWLGCGYTSSIPSGVPPGVIFFTEALTACVALHKVRDFN
;
A
#
# COMPACT_ATOMS: atom_id res chain seq x y z
N MET A 1 -50.17 -54.28 -1.22
CA MET A 1 -50.30 -54.99 0.08
C MET A 1 -49.60 -54.16 1.15
N SER A 2 -50.29 -53.98 2.27
CA SER A 2 -49.98 -53.13 3.42
C SER A 2 -48.58 -53.31 4.01
N ARG A 3 -47.93 -52.20 4.42
CA ARG A 3 -47.65 -51.91 5.84
C ARG A 3 -47.20 -50.48 6.08
N ALA A 4 -47.80 -49.87 7.10
CA ALA A 4 -47.54 -48.53 7.61
C ALA A 4 -46.64 -48.58 8.86
N SER A 5 -45.87 -47.50 9.07
CA SER A 5 -45.40 -46.94 10.37
C SER A 5 -44.44 -45.79 10.06
N ALA A 6 -44.32 -44.68 10.78
CA ALA A 6 -45.03 -43.98 11.84
C ALA A 6 -44.27 -42.64 11.93
N GLY A 7 -44.98 -41.53 12.10
CA GLY A 7 -44.40 -40.18 12.04
C GLY A 7 -43.70 -39.72 13.32
N THR A 8 -42.89 -38.69 13.17
CA THR A 8 -42.59 -37.68 14.20
C THR A 8 -42.18 -36.40 13.47
N SER A 9 -43.12 -35.46 13.36
CA SER A 9 -42.92 -34.12 12.81
C SER A 9 -42.34 -33.20 13.89
N ALA A 10 -41.17 -32.62 13.64
CA ALA A 10 -40.61 -31.53 14.43
C ALA A 10 -41.38 -30.22 14.19
N PRO A 11 -41.55 -29.34 15.20
CA PRO A 11 -42.33 -28.11 15.06
C PRO A 11 -41.55 -27.02 14.31
N VAL A 12 -42.29 -26.28 13.48
CA VAL A 12 -41.84 -25.10 12.71
C VAL A 12 -41.56 -23.93 13.68
N PRO A 13 -40.44 -23.19 13.56
CA PRO A 13 -40.21 -21.98 14.35
C PRO A 13 -41.18 -20.86 13.94
N GLN A 14 -41.95 -20.34 14.88
CA GLN A 14 -42.77 -19.14 14.73
C GLN A 14 -41.88 -17.89 14.64
N MET A 15 -42.23 -16.96 13.73
CA MET A 15 -41.64 -15.63 13.68
C MET A 15 -41.97 -14.84 14.96
N PRO A 16 -41.03 -14.08 15.53
CA PRO A 16 -41.33 -13.19 16.65
C PRO A 16 -42.22 -12.02 16.18
N GLY A 17 -43.28 -11.75 16.94
CA GLY A 17 -44.17 -10.61 16.73
C GLY A 17 -43.49 -9.27 17.06
N PRO A 18 -44.07 -8.13 16.63
CA PRO A 18 -43.51 -6.80 16.86
C PRO A 18 -43.55 -6.42 18.34
N ALA A 19 -42.50 -5.76 18.81
CA ALA A 19 -42.41 -5.23 20.17
C ALA A 19 -43.38 -4.07 20.36
N VAL A 20 -44.23 -4.17 21.38
CA VAL A 20 -45.13 -3.11 21.83
C VAL A 20 -44.32 -2.09 22.63
N THR A 21 -44.28 -0.84 22.15
CA THR A 21 -43.69 0.29 22.87
C THR A 21 -44.76 0.94 23.74
N ASP A 22 -44.73 0.70 25.05
CA ASP A 22 -45.56 1.44 26.00
C ASP A 22 -44.72 2.39 26.88
N MET A 23 -45.19 3.64 26.90
CA MET A 23 -44.90 4.75 27.82
C MET A 23 -43.61 5.59 27.62
N PRO A 24 -43.71 6.91 27.34
CA PRO A 24 -42.58 7.82 27.46
C PRO A 24 -42.21 8.04 28.93
N ALA A 25 -40.91 8.03 29.23
CA ALA A 25 -40.41 8.43 30.54
C ALA A 25 -40.65 9.94 30.76
N PRO A 26 -41.03 10.39 31.97
CA PRO A 26 -41.24 11.80 32.25
C PRO A 26 -39.94 12.60 32.10
N ILE A 27 -40.08 13.82 31.59
CA ILE A 27 -38.98 14.79 31.40
C ILE A 27 -38.25 14.99 32.73
N ALA A 28 -36.97 14.59 32.78
CA ALA A 28 -36.12 14.84 33.93
C ALA A 28 -35.94 16.36 34.13
N SER A 29 -36.16 16.83 35.36
CA SER A 29 -35.94 18.22 35.76
C SER A 29 -34.50 18.67 35.45
N ARG A 30 -34.33 19.91 35.00
CA ARG A 30 -33.05 20.59 34.68
C ARG A 30 -32.13 20.82 35.90
N VAL A 31 -31.83 19.79 36.67
CA VAL A 31 -30.80 19.83 37.70
C VAL A 31 -29.71 18.85 37.30
N PRO A 32 -28.46 19.30 37.07
CA PRO A 32 -27.38 18.39 36.69
C PRO A 32 -27.17 17.35 37.79
N THR A 33 -27.25 16.06 37.43
CA THR A 33 -26.80 14.98 38.30
C THR A 33 -25.30 15.17 38.55
N PRO A 34 -24.81 15.13 39.80
CA PRO A 34 -23.39 15.26 40.08
C PRO A 34 -22.60 14.18 39.33
N LEU A 35 -21.49 14.59 38.69
CA LEU A 35 -20.52 13.72 38.01
C LEU A 35 -19.79 12.80 39.01
N GLY A 36 -20.52 11.87 39.61
CA GLY A 36 -19.96 10.77 40.39
C GLY A 36 -19.97 9.51 39.53
N HIS A 37 -18.81 9.11 39.02
CA HIS A 37 -18.55 7.86 38.26
C HIS A 37 -18.60 7.90 36.73
N ALA A 38 -18.40 9.06 36.09
CA ALA A 38 -17.74 9.02 34.79
C ALA A 38 -16.31 8.54 35.03
N ARG A 39 -15.90 7.40 34.46
CA ARG A 39 -14.48 7.08 34.30
C ARG A 39 -13.89 8.24 33.51
N THR A 40 -13.25 9.17 34.19
CA THR A 40 -12.33 10.12 33.58
C THR A 40 -11.37 9.28 32.75
N GLY A 41 -11.51 9.32 31.43
CA GLY A 41 -10.52 8.72 30.54
C GLY A 41 -9.17 9.24 31.00
N ARG A 42 -8.31 8.33 31.48
CA ARG A 42 -6.93 8.68 31.79
C ARG A 42 -6.33 9.10 30.46
N ILE A 43 -6.17 10.40 30.29
CA ILE A 43 -5.34 10.97 29.23
C ILE A 43 -3.91 10.67 29.69
N ASP A 44 -3.27 9.68 29.08
CA ASP A 44 -1.85 9.47 29.28
C ASP A 44 -1.11 10.66 28.65
N PRO A 45 -0.26 11.40 29.39
CA PRO A 45 0.42 12.60 28.89
C PRO A 45 1.44 12.34 27.76
N GLY A 46 1.51 11.13 27.21
CA GLY A 46 2.47 10.69 26.21
C GLY A 46 1.88 10.16 24.91
N GLU A 47 0.55 10.10 24.74
CA GLU A 47 -0.04 9.70 23.46
C GLU A 47 0.08 10.82 22.42
N SER A 48 0.71 10.51 21.30
CA SER A 48 0.80 11.42 20.17
C SER A 48 -0.60 11.65 19.58
N ILE A 49 -0.82 12.78 18.89
CA ILE A 49 -2.08 13.03 18.15
C ILE A 49 -2.36 11.90 17.13
N GLN A 50 -1.32 11.21 16.63
CA GLN A 50 -1.48 10.06 15.74
C GLN A 50 -2.09 8.82 16.43
N ASP A 51 -1.88 8.65 17.74
CA ASP A 51 -2.46 7.54 18.52
C ASP A 51 -3.97 7.71 18.75
N ARG A 52 -4.50 8.92 18.53
CA ARG A 52 -5.93 9.22 18.65
C ARG A 52 -6.75 8.86 17.42
N ARG A 53 -6.11 8.60 16.27
CA ARG A 53 -6.84 8.31 15.03
C ARG A 53 -7.35 6.87 15.02
N PRO A 54 -8.65 6.65 14.75
CA PRO A 54 -9.18 5.31 14.70
C PRO A 54 -8.48 4.46 13.62
N ARG A 55 -7.89 3.34 14.03
CA ARG A 55 -7.17 2.43 13.12
C ARG A 55 -8.05 1.92 11.97
N TYR A 56 -9.37 1.88 12.15
CA TYR A 56 -10.31 1.48 11.09
C TYR A 56 -10.33 2.46 9.92
N ALA A 57 -10.04 3.75 10.16
CA ALA A 57 -10.05 4.79 9.14
C ALA A 57 -8.79 4.80 8.28
N ARG A 58 -7.77 3.97 8.59
CA ARG A 58 -6.55 3.80 7.79
C ARG A 58 -5.80 5.11 7.47
N GLY A 59 -5.85 6.09 8.37
CA GLY A 59 -5.22 7.40 8.17
C GLY A 59 -5.97 8.32 7.20
N LEU A 60 -7.19 7.96 6.78
CA LEU A 60 -8.05 8.75 5.90
C LEU A 60 -8.93 9.74 6.68
N LEU A 61 -8.43 10.26 7.79
CA LEU A 61 -9.04 11.34 8.56
C LEU A 61 -8.01 12.46 8.66
N TRP A 62 -8.44 13.67 8.34
CA TRP A 62 -7.58 14.84 8.28
C TRP A 62 -8.03 15.89 9.30
N SER A 63 -7.09 16.41 10.06
CA SER A 63 -7.31 17.57 10.93
C SER A 63 -6.77 18.83 10.29
N ASN A 64 -7.44 19.95 10.56
CA ASN A 64 -7.00 21.28 10.14
C ASN A 64 -5.99 21.89 11.13
N MET A 65 -5.94 21.33 12.35
CA MET A 65 -5.11 21.81 13.47
C MET A 65 -4.05 20.78 13.90
N GLY A 66 -4.05 19.59 13.29
CA GLY A 66 -3.10 18.52 13.56
C GLY A 66 -1.77 18.68 12.81
N PRO A 67 -0.74 17.90 13.19
CA PRO A 67 0.53 17.90 12.47
C PRO A 67 0.34 17.44 11.03
N ASP A 68 1.20 17.94 10.14
CA ASP A 68 1.24 17.50 8.75
C ASP A 68 1.57 16.00 8.66
N ILE A 69 1.03 15.35 7.63
CA ILE A 69 1.34 13.95 7.31
C ILE A 69 2.78 13.92 6.83
N PHE A 70 3.56 13.03 7.44
CA PHE A 70 4.95 12.82 7.10
C PHE A 70 5.08 12.22 5.69
N THR A 71 5.71 12.96 4.78
CA THR A 71 5.83 12.60 3.36
C THR A 71 7.15 11.92 3.02
N VAL A 72 7.27 11.44 1.77
CA VAL A 72 8.51 10.92 1.22
C VAL A 72 9.63 11.98 1.25
N ALA A 73 9.31 13.25 1.03
CA ALA A 73 10.28 14.34 1.10
C ALA A 73 10.75 14.58 2.54
N ASP A 74 9.84 14.53 3.52
CA ASP A 74 10.19 14.69 4.93
C ASP A 74 11.09 13.56 5.43
N SER A 75 10.92 12.35 4.88
CA SER A 75 11.73 11.18 5.24
C SER A 75 13.23 11.39 5.01
N THR A 76 13.64 12.22 4.05
CA THR A 76 15.06 12.48 3.78
C THR A 76 15.75 13.18 4.94
N LEU A 77 15.00 13.93 5.75
CA LEU A 77 15.52 14.71 6.87
C LEU A 77 15.99 13.83 8.03
N CYS A 78 15.43 12.63 8.17
CA CYS A 78 15.73 11.71 9.27
C CYS A 78 16.23 10.33 8.84
N HIS A 79 16.28 10.05 7.53
CA HIS A 79 16.80 8.78 7.04
C HIS A 79 18.24 8.53 7.50
N PRO A 80 18.56 7.33 8.00
CA PRO A 80 19.94 6.98 8.30
C PRO A 80 20.74 6.85 6.98
N PRO A 81 22.06 7.09 7.01
CA PRO A 81 22.93 6.79 5.87
C PRO A 81 22.74 5.36 5.38
N LEU A 82 22.80 5.19 4.06
CA LEU A 82 22.81 3.88 3.42
C LEU A 82 24.07 3.11 3.82
N PRO A 83 23.97 1.79 4.00
CA PRO A 83 25.09 0.96 4.42
C PRO A 83 26.16 0.95 3.33
N ASP A 84 27.38 0.67 3.76
CA ASP A 84 28.46 0.32 2.86
C ASP A 84 28.58 -1.20 2.74
N VAL A 85 29.40 -1.67 1.80
CA VAL A 85 29.82 -3.07 1.74
C VAL A 85 30.54 -3.41 3.06
N PRO A 86 30.08 -4.42 3.81
CA PRO A 86 30.69 -4.85 5.06
C PRO A 86 32.15 -5.28 4.87
N GLU A 87 32.99 -5.08 5.88
CA GLU A 87 34.41 -5.46 5.83
C GLU A 87 34.61 -6.96 5.56
N THR A 88 33.69 -7.80 6.03
CA THR A 88 33.70 -9.25 5.79
C THR A 88 33.57 -9.59 4.31
N GLU A 89 32.76 -8.85 3.54
CA GLU A 89 32.65 -9.03 2.09
C GLU A 89 33.78 -8.30 1.34
N ARG A 90 34.24 -7.14 1.85
CA ARG A 90 35.39 -6.41 1.27
C ARG A 90 36.71 -7.16 1.38
N SER A 91 36.88 -7.96 2.43
CA SER A 91 38.10 -8.74 2.68
C SER A 91 38.04 -10.18 2.16
N ASP A 92 36.91 -10.62 1.58
CA ASP A 92 36.75 -11.98 1.06
C ASP A 92 37.78 -12.24 -0.06
N PRO A 93 38.74 -13.17 0.14
CA PRO A 93 39.84 -13.37 -0.81
C PRO A 93 39.36 -13.96 -2.14
N VAL A 94 38.27 -14.73 -2.14
CA VAL A 94 37.71 -15.35 -3.34
C VAL A 94 37.03 -14.29 -4.20
N VAL A 95 36.16 -13.48 -3.58
CA VAL A 95 35.47 -12.38 -4.29
C VAL A 95 36.50 -11.40 -4.85
N ASN A 96 37.49 -10.99 -4.04
CA ASN A 96 38.54 -10.08 -4.50
C ASN A 96 39.43 -10.67 -5.61
N ALA A 97 39.68 -11.98 -5.62
CA ALA A 97 40.39 -12.62 -6.72
C ALA A 97 39.60 -12.50 -8.03
N THR A 98 38.31 -12.83 -8.00
CA THR A 98 37.42 -12.74 -9.17
C THR A 98 37.28 -11.30 -9.67
N LEU A 99 37.01 -10.33 -8.79
CA LEU A 99 36.89 -8.92 -9.17
C LEU A 99 38.18 -8.38 -9.80
N ARG A 100 39.37 -8.77 -9.31
CA ARG A 100 40.67 -8.34 -9.86
C ARG A 100 41.02 -9.02 -11.18
N GLN A 101 40.66 -10.29 -11.34
CA GLN A 101 40.96 -11.05 -12.55
C GLN A 101 40.01 -10.71 -13.71
N TYR A 102 38.76 -10.35 -13.39
CA TYR A 102 37.70 -10.07 -14.36
C TYR A 102 37.07 -8.68 -14.19
N PRO A 103 37.87 -7.57 -14.14
CA PRO A 103 37.33 -6.24 -13.87
C PRO A 103 36.38 -5.74 -14.97
N HIS A 104 36.50 -6.28 -16.19
CA HIS A 104 35.63 -5.98 -17.33
C HIS A 104 34.21 -6.56 -17.22
N LEU A 105 33.92 -7.34 -16.17
CA LEU A 105 32.58 -7.87 -15.91
C LEU A 105 31.79 -7.03 -14.89
N PHE A 106 32.43 -6.04 -14.24
CA PHE A 106 31.84 -5.31 -13.12
C PHE A 106 31.92 -3.81 -13.38
N HIS A 107 30.77 -3.18 -13.60
CA HIS A 107 30.69 -1.78 -13.98
C HIS A 107 29.66 -1.02 -13.16
N ILE A 108 29.97 0.23 -12.81
CA ILE A 108 28.97 1.16 -12.27
C ILE A 108 28.29 1.85 -13.44
N VAL A 109 27.00 1.59 -13.62
CA VAL A 109 26.20 2.08 -14.75
C VAL A 109 24.99 2.83 -14.24
N THR A 110 24.94 4.13 -14.52
CA THR A 110 23.79 4.98 -14.20
C THR A 110 23.72 6.15 -15.19
N PRO A 111 22.53 6.54 -15.66
CA PRO A 111 22.37 7.75 -16.49
C PRO A 111 22.33 9.03 -15.64
N ILE A 112 22.30 8.90 -14.30
CA ILE A 112 22.12 10.02 -13.40
C ILE A 112 23.34 10.95 -13.45
N ASN A 113 23.09 12.26 -13.58
CA ASN A 113 24.11 13.29 -13.43
C ASN A 113 24.43 13.47 -11.93
N ILE A 114 25.37 12.67 -11.44
CA ILE A 114 25.71 12.58 -10.01
C ILE A 114 26.25 13.90 -9.47
N ASP A 115 27.07 14.60 -10.25
CA ASP A 115 27.68 15.87 -9.82
C ASP A 115 26.62 16.94 -9.64
N ARG A 116 25.67 17.02 -10.57
CA ARG A 116 24.55 17.95 -10.45
C ARG A 116 23.61 17.56 -9.31
N PHE A 117 23.36 16.27 -9.11
CA PHE A 117 22.58 15.76 -7.99
C PHE A 117 23.18 16.16 -6.62
N ASP A 118 24.50 15.96 -6.42
CA ASP A 118 25.18 16.37 -5.18
C ASP A 118 25.20 17.90 -5.02
N GLU A 119 25.37 18.64 -6.12
CA GLU A 119 25.32 20.11 -6.10
C GLU A 119 23.97 20.64 -5.62
N LEU A 120 22.86 20.13 -6.18
CA LEU A 120 21.50 20.55 -5.81
C LEU A 120 21.15 20.19 -4.36
N LEU A 121 21.85 19.21 -3.78
CA LEU A 121 21.66 18.78 -2.39
C LEU A 121 22.67 19.40 -1.41
N ARG A 122 23.53 20.33 -1.85
CA ARG A 122 24.61 20.88 -1.03
C ARG A 122 24.15 21.36 0.35
N ASP A 123 22.98 22.00 0.40
CA ASP A 123 22.40 22.60 1.61
C ASP A 123 21.37 21.70 2.31
N HIS A 124 21.22 20.45 1.86
CA HIS A 124 20.32 19.49 2.51
C HIS A 124 20.78 19.23 3.95
N PRO A 125 19.88 19.33 4.96
CA PRO A 125 20.27 19.27 6.38
C PRO A 125 20.85 17.90 6.78
N ASN A 126 20.33 16.82 6.23
CA ASN A 126 20.86 15.46 6.47
C ASN A 126 22.00 15.12 5.48
N ARG A 127 23.15 15.79 5.62
CA ARG A 127 24.33 15.54 4.77
C ARG A 127 24.88 14.10 4.85
N PRO A 128 24.89 13.40 6.01
CA PRO A 128 25.32 12.00 6.06
C PRO A 128 24.52 11.08 5.14
N PHE A 129 23.19 11.25 5.10
CA PHE A 129 22.33 10.50 4.19
C PHE A 129 22.63 10.82 2.73
N VAL A 130 22.65 12.12 2.36
CA VAL A 130 22.97 12.54 0.98
C VAL A 130 24.30 11.96 0.50
N LYS A 131 25.36 12.08 1.30
CA LYS A 131 26.68 11.53 0.96
C LYS A 131 26.65 10.03 0.72
N SER A 132 25.86 9.29 1.50
CA SER A 132 25.72 7.84 1.30
C SER A 132 24.99 7.47 0.00
N VAL A 133 24.00 8.27 -0.43
CA VAL A 133 23.31 8.09 -1.72
C VAL A 133 24.24 8.44 -2.88
N VAL A 134 24.95 9.57 -2.80
CA VAL A 134 25.95 9.99 -3.80
C VAL A 134 27.04 8.92 -3.94
N ARG A 135 27.55 8.39 -2.82
CA ARG A 135 28.50 7.26 -2.83
C ARG A 135 27.89 6.05 -3.53
N GLY A 136 26.65 5.68 -3.20
CA GLY A 136 25.96 4.57 -3.86
C GLY A 136 25.80 4.74 -5.37
N LEU A 137 25.59 5.97 -5.86
CA LEU A 137 25.58 6.26 -7.29
C LEU A 137 26.97 6.14 -7.94
N ARG A 138 28.05 6.51 -7.24
CA ARG A 138 29.43 6.50 -7.76
C ARG A 138 30.13 5.13 -7.67
N GLU A 139 29.86 4.40 -6.60
CA GLU A 139 30.57 3.17 -6.22
C GLU A 139 29.65 1.94 -6.21
N GLY A 140 28.35 2.15 -6.39
CA GLY A 140 27.31 1.13 -6.37
C GLY A 140 26.71 0.89 -4.99
N PHE A 141 25.40 0.63 -4.94
CA PHE A 141 24.65 0.40 -3.71
C PHE A 141 24.87 -1.01 -3.14
N TRP A 142 24.90 -1.11 -1.79
CA TRP A 142 24.84 -2.37 -1.06
C TRP A 142 23.42 -2.60 -0.49
N PRO A 143 22.79 -3.77 -0.70
CA PRO A 143 21.38 -3.98 -0.37
C PRO A 143 21.16 -4.49 1.06
N TRP A 144 21.97 -4.05 2.03
CA TRP A 144 21.92 -4.51 3.43
C TRP A 144 22.10 -6.03 3.59
N ALA A 145 22.85 -6.66 2.67
CA ALA A 145 23.07 -8.09 2.75
C ALA A 145 24.10 -8.45 3.84
N GLU A 146 23.78 -9.49 4.59
CA GLU A 146 24.59 -10.18 5.58
C GLU A 146 24.57 -11.67 5.21
N ARG A 147 25.69 -12.18 4.70
CA ARG A 147 25.78 -13.57 4.23
C ARG A 147 25.86 -14.52 5.44
N PRO A 148 24.93 -15.49 5.58
CA PRO A 148 25.04 -16.53 6.60
C PRO A 148 26.24 -17.45 6.35
N GLU A 149 26.84 -18.01 7.40
CA GLU A 149 28.05 -18.83 7.30
C GLU A 149 27.84 -20.11 6.48
N GLU A 150 26.61 -20.63 6.43
CA GLU A 150 26.26 -21.87 5.73
C GLU A 150 26.16 -21.71 4.21
N TYR A 151 26.29 -20.48 3.70
CA TYR A 151 26.20 -20.20 2.28
C TYR A 151 27.45 -20.68 1.53
N PRO A 152 27.29 -21.39 0.40
CA PRO A 152 28.43 -21.84 -0.39
C PRO A 152 29.18 -20.63 -0.99
N VAL A 153 30.43 -20.84 -1.39
CA VAL A 153 31.23 -19.77 -2.02
C VAL A 153 30.61 -19.34 -3.36
N THR A 154 30.15 -20.31 -4.15
CA THR A 154 29.50 -20.11 -5.45
C THR A 154 28.19 -20.89 -5.45
N TRP A 155 27.12 -20.32 -6.00
CA TRP A 155 25.81 -20.98 -6.09
C TRP A 155 25.16 -20.79 -7.45
N ASP A 156 24.64 -21.88 -8.00
CA ASP A 156 24.01 -21.90 -9.32
C ASP A 156 22.55 -22.37 -9.21
N GLU A 157 21.64 -21.42 -9.05
CA GLU A 157 20.19 -21.66 -9.01
C GLU A 157 19.56 -21.56 -10.43
N VAL A 158 20.29 -22.00 -11.46
CA VAL A 158 19.77 -22.06 -12.83
C VAL A 158 18.52 -22.94 -12.89
N ARG A 159 17.52 -22.46 -13.64
CA ARG A 159 16.29 -23.19 -13.94
C ARG A 159 16.25 -23.51 -15.44
N PRO A 160 15.54 -24.58 -15.86
CA PRO A 160 15.35 -24.88 -17.26
C PRO A 160 14.78 -23.68 -18.01
N GLU A 161 15.15 -23.56 -19.29
CA GLU A 161 14.61 -22.51 -20.14
C GLU A 161 13.09 -22.61 -20.27
N PRO A 162 12.39 -21.48 -20.47
CA PRO A 162 10.96 -21.49 -20.71
C PRO A 162 10.62 -22.31 -21.95
N THR A 163 9.66 -23.21 -21.83
CA THR A 163 9.14 -23.98 -22.98
C THR A 163 8.23 -23.14 -23.88
N ASP A 164 7.74 -22.01 -23.40
CA ASP A 164 6.92 -21.07 -24.15
C ASP A 164 7.81 -20.18 -25.02
N GLU A 165 7.63 -20.28 -26.34
CA GLU A 165 8.43 -19.54 -27.33
C GLU A 165 8.29 -18.02 -27.19
N ALA A 166 7.11 -17.50 -26.83
CA ALA A 166 6.90 -16.06 -26.66
C ALA A 166 7.65 -15.55 -25.42
N VAL A 167 7.66 -16.34 -24.35
CA VAL A 167 8.44 -16.04 -23.14
C VAL A 167 9.94 -16.08 -23.43
N ALA A 168 10.42 -17.10 -24.14
CA ALA A 168 11.82 -17.23 -24.52
C ALA A 168 12.28 -16.06 -25.40
N ALA A 169 11.48 -15.70 -26.41
CA ALA A 169 11.76 -14.56 -27.30
C ALA A 169 11.78 -13.22 -26.55
N PHE A 170 10.87 -13.04 -25.56
CA PHE A 170 10.88 -11.87 -24.70
C PHE A 170 12.16 -11.78 -23.85
N LEU A 171 12.58 -12.87 -23.21
CA LEU A 171 13.80 -12.87 -22.40
C LEU A 171 15.03 -12.57 -23.25
N GLU A 172 15.12 -13.14 -24.45
CA GLU A 172 16.22 -12.86 -25.38
C GLU A 172 16.22 -11.40 -25.82
N THR A 173 15.05 -10.82 -26.15
CA THR A 173 14.94 -9.39 -26.48
C THR A 173 15.40 -8.53 -25.31
N GLN A 174 14.93 -8.83 -24.09
CA GLN A 174 15.32 -8.09 -22.90
C GLN A 174 16.83 -8.19 -22.64
N ARG A 175 17.44 -9.35 -22.85
CA ARG A 175 18.90 -9.53 -22.72
C ARG A 175 19.65 -8.59 -23.67
N GLN A 176 19.19 -8.46 -24.91
CA GLN A 176 19.80 -7.56 -25.89
C GLN A 176 19.63 -6.08 -25.49
N GLU A 177 18.47 -5.69 -24.99
CA GLU A 177 18.22 -4.34 -24.48
C GLU A 177 19.12 -3.99 -23.28
N GLU A 178 19.26 -4.92 -22.33
CA GLU A 178 20.12 -4.73 -21.15
C GLU A 178 21.61 -4.66 -21.52
N LEU A 179 22.05 -5.45 -22.50
CA LEU A 179 23.41 -5.36 -23.07
C LEU A 179 23.65 -4.04 -23.79
N ALA A 180 22.71 -3.60 -24.64
CA ALA A 180 22.82 -2.34 -25.38
C ALA A 180 22.88 -1.14 -24.43
N ALA A 181 22.20 -1.23 -23.29
CA ALA A 181 22.25 -0.22 -22.24
C ALA A 181 23.46 -0.34 -21.29
N GLY A 182 24.35 -1.32 -21.49
CA GLY A 182 25.50 -1.60 -20.63
C GLY A 182 25.14 -2.12 -19.24
N ARG A 183 23.86 -2.46 -18.98
CA ARG A 183 23.40 -2.92 -17.67
C ARG A 183 23.73 -4.38 -17.42
N PHE A 184 23.97 -5.15 -18.48
CA PHE A 184 24.57 -6.49 -18.42
C PHE A 184 26.01 -6.46 -18.93
N SER A 185 26.88 -7.25 -18.32
CA SER A 185 28.21 -7.53 -18.87
C SER A 185 28.14 -8.32 -20.18
N GLU A 186 29.24 -8.37 -20.94
CA GLU A 186 29.40 -9.40 -21.97
C GLU A 186 29.30 -10.82 -21.35
N ALA A 187 29.01 -11.82 -22.19
CA ALA A 187 28.93 -13.20 -21.74
C ALA A 187 30.33 -13.72 -21.38
N PHE A 188 30.49 -14.30 -20.19
CA PHE A 188 31.82 -14.69 -19.67
C PHE A 188 32.09 -16.21 -19.64
N GLY A 189 31.18 -17.01 -20.19
CA GLY A 189 31.32 -18.46 -20.29
C GLY A 189 30.11 -19.23 -19.74
N LEU A 190 30.24 -20.56 -19.72
CA LEU A 190 29.20 -21.46 -19.22
C LEU A 190 29.31 -21.67 -17.71
N ASP A 191 30.50 -21.60 -17.14
CA ASP A 191 30.74 -21.87 -15.72
C ASP A 191 30.70 -20.58 -14.89
N LEU A 192 30.20 -20.68 -13.66
CA LEU A 192 30.29 -19.58 -12.70
C LEU A 192 31.73 -19.40 -12.24
N LEU A 193 32.15 -18.14 -12.11
CA LEU A 193 33.42 -17.82 -11.48
C LEU A 193 33.30 -17.95 -9.95
N PRO A 194 34.42 -18.13 -9.23
CA PRO A 194 34.40 -18.19 -7.77
C PRO A 194 33.75 -16.96 -7.14
N GLY A 195 32.87 -17.16 -6.15
CA GLY A 195 32.14 -16.08 -5.48
C GLY A 195 30.80 -15.70 -6.15
N MET A 196 30.51 -16.25 -7.33
CA MET A 196 29.31 -15.89 -8.09
C MET A 196 28.04 -16.60 -7.63
N TYR A 197 26.91 -15.89 -7.72
CA TYR A 197 25.59 -16.45 -7.50
C TYR A 197 24.73 -16.22 -8.74
N CYS A 198 24.19 -17.30 -9.30
CA CYS A 198 23.19 -17.22 -10.37
C CYS A 198 21.80 -17.44 -9.79
N MET A 199 20.90 -16.48 -10.03
CA MET A 199 19.49 -16.57 -9.63
C MET A 199 18.60 -16.66 -10.87
N PRO A 200 17.47 -17.39 -10.81
CA PRO A 200 16.64 -17.57 -11.99
C PRO A 200 15.86 -16.32 -12.32
N VAL A 201 15.78 -16.02 -13.62
CA VAL A 201 14.97 -14.94 -14.17
C VAL A 201 13.67 -15.49 -14.75
N HIS A 202 12.60 -14.71 -14.62
CA HIS A 202 11.25 -15.07 -15.09
C HIS A 202 10.67 -13.91 -15.89
N ALA A 203 9.85 -14.23 -16.89
CA ALA A 203 8.96 -13.25 -17.49
C ALA A 203 7.61 -13.30 -16.77
N VAL A 204 7.15 -12.16 -16.28
CA VAL A 204 5.84 -12.02 -15.63
C VAL A 204 4.97 -11.09 -16.46
N PRO A 205 3.73 -11.46 -16.82
CA PRO A 205 2.80 -10.55 -17.48
C PRO A 205 2.56 -9.29 -16.64
N LYS A 206 2.53 -8.13 -17.29
CA LYS A 206 2.07 -6.90 -16.64
C LYS A 206 0.55 -6.97 -16.51
N PRO A 207 -0.02 -6.59 -15.35
CA PRO A 207 -1.47 -6.52 -15.21
C PRO A 207 -2.08 -5.68 -16.33
N HIS A 208 -3.20 -6.16 -16.90
CA HIS A 208 -3.96 -5.45 -17.94
C HIS A 208 -3.16 -5.10 -19.21
N SER A 209 -2.10 -5.87 -19.53
CA SER A 209 -1.29 -5.68 -20.73
C SER A 209 -0.74 -6.99 -21.26
N ASP A 210 -0.58 -7.09 -22.57
CA ASP A 210 0.14 -8.21 -23.22
C ASP A 210 1.68 -8.09 -23.04
N LYS A 211 2.15 -7.00 -22.41
CA LYS A 211 3.57 -6.79 -22.12
C LYS A 211 4.02 -7.65 -20.95
N MET A 212 5.23 -8.18 -21.03
CA MET A 212 5.90 -8.87 -19.93
C MET A 212 6.89 -7.94 -19.22
N ARG A 213 7.32 -8.34 -18.02
CA ARG A 213 8.45 -7.77 -17.30
C ARG A 213 9.41 -8.88 -16.88
N LEU A 214 10.70 -8.61 -16.97
CA LEU A 214 11.74 -9.45 -16.42
C LEU A 214 11.75 -9.31 -14.88
N VAL A 215 11.74 -10.42 -14.17
CA VAL A 215 11.85 -10.48 -12.71
C VAL A 215 12.96 -11.45 -12.34
N THR A 216 13.93 -10.99 -11.57
CA THR A 216 15.01 -11.82 -11.03
C THR A 216 14.54 -12.40 -9.70
N ASN A 217 14.34 -13.72 -9.63
CA ASN A 217 13.82 -14.36 -8.44
C ASN A 217 14.93 -14.60 -7.41
N HIS A 218 15.29 -13.54 -6.69
CA HIS A 218 16.24 -13.56 -5.59
C HIS A 218 15.73 -14.32 -4.34
N SER A 219 14.51 -14.84 -4.37
CA SER A 219 13.93 -15.69 -3.31
C SER A 219 13.95 -17.17 -3.67
N ALA A 220 14.55 -17.57 -4.80
CA ALA A 220 14.60 -18.95 -5.24
C ALA A 220 15.64 -19.77 -4.46
N GLY A 221 15.33 -21.04 -4.22
CA GLY A 221 16.29 -22.00 -3.66
C GLY A 221 16.57 -21.85 -2.18
N ALA A 222 17.45 -22.71 -1.66
CA ALA A 222 17.88 -22.70 -0.27
C ALA A 222 18.85 -21.56 0.04
N TYR A 223 19.64 -21.14 -0.95
CA TYR A 223 20.66 -20.09 -0.82
C TYR A 223 20.21 -18.80 -1.53
N SER A 224 18.97 -18.39 -1.26
CA SER A 224 18.38 -17.23 -1.91
C SER A 224 19.05 -15.92 -1.46
N LEU A 225 19.29 -14.99 -2.37
CA LEU A 225 19.91 -13.71 -2.03
C LEU A 225 19.05 -12.87 -1.08
N ASN A 226 17.72 -12.98 -1.20
CA ASN A 226 16.81 -12.28 -0.30
C ASN A 226 16.86 -12.80 1.14
N SER A 227 17.30 -14.03 1.40
CA SER A 227 17.55 -14.48 2.78
C SER A 227 18.78 -13.84 3.41
N MET A 228 19.70 -13.29 2.61
CA MET A 228 20.83 -12.51 3.14
C MET A 228 20.40 -11.12 3.62
N ILE A 229 19.21 -10.63 3.27
CA ILE A 229 18.79 -9.24 3.57
C ILE A 229 17.80 -9.25 4.74
N PRO A 230 18.20 -8.79 5.95
CA PRO A 230 17.31 -8.75 7.11
C PRO A 230 16.10 -7.85 6.83
N ARG A 231 14.91 -8.24 7.32
CA ARG A 231 13.66 -7.53 7.00
C ARG A 231 13.58 -6.18 7.72
N GLU A 232 14.06 -6.16 8.95
CA GLU A 232 14.26 -5.00 9.80
C GLU A 232 15.22 -3.99 9.17
N ALA A 233 16.26 -4.46 8.49
CA ALA A 233 17.26 -3.62 7.83
C ALA A 233 16.70 -2.88 6.61
N ILE A 234 15.51 -3.24 6.12
CA ILE A 234 14.84 -2.59 4.98
C ILE A 234 13.45 -2.02 5.33
N ALA A 235 13.05 -2.09 6.61
CA ALA A 235 11.78 -1.56 7.06
C ALA A 235 11.75 -0.03 7.05
N GLY A 236 10.55 0.56 6.98
CA GLY A 236 10.34 2.00 7.14
C GLY A 236 10.42 2.82 5.85
N VAL A 237 10.18 2.22 4.68
CA VAL A 237 9.99 2.99 3.44
C VAL A 237 8.70 3.82 3.55
N VAL A 238 8.83 5.13 3.42
CA VAL A 238 7.70 6.07 3.38
C VAL A 238 7.28 6.26 1.93
N LEU A 239 5.98 6.16 1.67
CA LEU A 239 5.36 6.40 0.36
C LEU A 239 4.13 7.27 0.56
N ASP A 240 3.91 8.24 -0.33
CA ASP A 240 2.85 9.22 -0.19
C ASP A 240 1.50 8.70 -0.67
N GLY A 241 0.89 7.76 0.05
CA GLY A 241 -0.41 7.20 -0.31
C GLY A 241 -1.57 8.21 -0.27
N ILE A 242 -2.81 7.70 -0.38
CA ILE A 242 -4.04 8.50 -0.31
C ILE A 242 -4.10 9.47 0.90
N PRO A 243 -3.63 9.12 2.12
CA PRO A 243 -3.57 10.07 3.22
C PRO A 243 -2.80 11.36 2.89
N ALA A 244 -1.58 11.26 2.36
CA ALA A 244 -0.77 12.41 1.99
C ALA A 244 -1.43 13.22 0.87
N LEU A 245 -1.98 12.53 -0.13
CA LEU A 245 -2.72 13.14 -1.23
C LEU A 245 -3.95 13.95 -0.74
N GLY A 246 -4.75 13.38 0.15
CA GLY A 246 -5.93 14.07 0.69
C GLY A 246 -5.54 15.33 1.48
N GLN A 247 -4.40 15.32 2.19
CA GLN A 247 -3.92 16.51 2.88
C GLN A 247 -3.45 17.59 1.90
N ALA A 248 -2.67 17.20 0.89
CA ALA A 248 -2.20 18.08 -0.17
C ALA A 248 -3.38 18.77 -0.88
N LEU A 249 -4.39 18.01 -1.31
CA LEU A 249 -5.57 18.56 -1.97
C LEU A 249 -6.38 19.48 -1.04
N ARG A 250 -6.54 19.13 0.24
CA ARG A 250 -7.22 19.99 1.23
C ARG A 250 -6.49 21.32 1.41
N ARG A 251 -5.15 21.32 1.35
CA ARG A 251 -4.34 22.55 1.42
C ARG A 251 -4.53 23.41 0.17
N ILE A 252 -4.31 22.83 -1.01
CA ILE A 252 -4.46 23.52 -2.30
C ILE A 252 -5.86 24.13 -2.42
N ARG A 253 -6.91 23.40 -2.06
CA ARG A 253 -8.30 23.90 -2.14
C ARG A 253 -8.64 25.02 -1.16
N ARG A 254 -7.86 25.21 -0.09
CA ARG A 254 -8.02 26.39 0.81
C ARG A 254 -7.33 27.63 0.23
N GLU A 255 -6.20 27.42 -0.41
CA GLU A 255 -5.42 28.49 -1.04
C GLU A 255 -6.06 28.93 -2.37
N HIS A 256 -6.71 28.01 -3.06
CA HIS A 256 -7.25 28.18 -4.41
C HIS A 256 -8.75 27.84 -4.48
N GLN A 257 -9.58 28.79 -4.92
CA GLN A 257 -11.02 28.59 -5.11
C GLN A 257 -11.40 28.12 -6.53
N ARG A 258 -10.42 27.91 -7.40
CA ARG A 258 -10.62 27.56 -8.80
C ARG A 258 -10.69 26.04 -8.99
N SER A 259 -11.14 25.64 -10.17
CA SER A 259 -11.06 24.24 -10.62
C SER A 259 -9.61 23.77 -10.61
N LEU A 260 -9.41 22.53 -10.20
CA LEU A 260 -8.10 21.87 -10.13
C LEU A 260 -8.02 20.77 -11.18
N VAL A 261 -6.81 20.49 -11.64
CA VAL A 261 -6.46 19.29 -12.40
C VAL A 261 -5.44 18.47 -11.61
N MET A 262 -5.58 17.16 -11.69
CA MET A 262 -4.55 16.23 -11.21
C MET A 262 -3.51 16.02 -12.30
N TRP A 263 -2.27 15.73 -11.89
CA TRP A 263 -1.22 15.32 -12.80
C TRP A 263 -0.37 14.18 -12.21
N LYS A 264 0.16 13.34 -13.09
CA LYS A 264 1.02 12.19 -12.75
C LYS A 264 2.16 12.07 -13.76
N SER A 265 3.35 11.83 -13.23
CA SER A 265 4.57 11.59 -13.98
C SER A 265 5.24 10.29 -13.53
N ASP A 266 5.64 9.46 -14.48
CA ASP A 266 6.27 8.14 -14.25
C ASP A 266 7.73 8.17 -14.71
N VAL A 267 8.62 7.69 -13.85
CA VAL A 267 10.03 7.48 -14.18
C VAL A 267 10.22 6.18 -14.96
N SER A 268 10.90 6.26 -16.11
CA SER A 268 11.21 5.06 -16.88
C SER A 268 12.35 4.25 -16.25
N HIS A 269 12.15 2.94 -16.17
CA HIS A 269 13.15 1.97 -15.67
C HIS A 269 13.71 2.26 -14.27
N ALA A 270 12.93 2.90 -13.38
CA ALA A 270 13.30 3.33 -12.02
C ALA A 270 14.40 2.51 -11.32
N TYR A 271 14.15 1.22 -11.01
CA TYR A 271 15.15 0.40 -10.31
C TYR A 271 16.45 0.24 -11.10
N ARG A 272 16.39 0.12 -12.43
CA ARG A 272 17.59 -0.04 -13.28
C ARG A 272 18.46 1.22 -13.32
N LEU A 273 17.99 2.36 -12.84
CA LEU A 273 18.79 3.59 -12.72
C LEU A 273 19.83 3.52 -11.61
N MET A 274 19.63 2.61 -10.63
CA MET A 274 20.49 2.47 -9.46
C MET A 274 21.58 1.41 -9.72
N PRO A 275 22.87 1.78 -9.74
CA PRO A 275 23.97 0.83 -9.91
C PRO A 275 24.20 0.05 -8.62
N MET A 276 24.50 -1.25 -8.70
CA MET A 276 24.86 -2.06 -7.53
C MET A 276 26.36 -2.09 -7.34
N SER A 277 26.83 -2.24 -6.10
CA SER A 277 28.25 -2.41 -5.81
C SER A 277 28.82 -3.65 -6.52
N PRO A 278 30.05 -3.66 -7.05
CA PRO A 278 30.68 -4.85 -7.64
C PRO A 278 30.66 -6.07 -6.72
N PHE A 279 30.77 -5.85 -5.41
CA PHE A 279 30.67 -6.89 -4.38
C PHE A 279 29.27 -7.51 -4.28
N TRP A 280 28.25 -6.81 -4.74
CA TRP A 280 26.89 -7.34 -4.90
C TRP A 280 26.64 -7.86 -6.32
N GLN A 281 27.16 -7.18 -7.35
CA GLN A 281 27.03 -7.59 -8.76
C GLN A 281 27.53 -9.02 -8.99
N ILE A 282 28.62 -9.43 -8.34
CA ILE A 282 29.11 -10.83 -8.41
C ILE A 282 28.05 -11.85 -8.01
N LYS A 283 27.09 -11.46 -7.15
CA LYS A 283 25.98 -12.31 -6.74
C LYS A 283 24.74 -12.16 -7.63
N GLN A 284 24.76 -11.31 -8.65
CA GLN A 284 23.65 -11.05 -9.57
C GLN A 284 23.92 -11.63 -10.98
N ILE A 285 24.30 -12.90 -11.05
CA ILE A 285 24.45 -13.55 -12.36
C ILE A 285 23.08 -13.95 -12.88
N VAL A 286 22.83 -13.63 -14.15
CA VAL A 286 21.62 -14.00 -14.88
C VAL A 286 21.99 -14.93 -16.03
N THR A 287 21.16 -15.95 -16.25
CA THR A 287 21.29 -16.86 -17.39
C THR A 287 20.07 -16.72 -18.31
N ILE A 288 20.29 -16.33 -19.56
CA ILE A 288 19.26 -16.23 -20.59
C ILE A 288 19.81 -16.81 -21.91
N GLY A 289 19.10 -17.76 -22.52
CA GLY A 289 19.52 -18.40 -23.77
C GLY A 289 20.86 -19.12 -23.63
N GLY A 290 21.06 -19.83 -22.52
CA GLY A 290 22.34 -20.46 -22.15
C GLY A 290 23.53 -19.53 -21.89
N LYS A 291 23.37 -18.20 -21.97
CA LYS A 291 24.45 -17.22 -21.78
C LYS A 291 24.38 -16.57 -20.40
N ARG A 292 25.54 -16.42 -19.77
CA ARG A 292 25.69 -15.85 -18.42
C ARG A 292 26.21 -14.44 -18.46
N HIS A 293 25.54 -13.56 -17.73
CA HIS A 293 25.85 -12.14 -17.65
C HIS A 293 25.85 -11.67 -16.19
N VAL A 294 26.71 -10.72 -15.85
CA VAL A 294 26.63 -9.97 -14.59
C VAL A 294 25.58 -8.87 -14.76
N ASP A 295 24.62 -8.78 -13.85
CA ASP A 295 23.68 -7.67 -13.78
C ASP A 295 24.25 -6.54 -12.90
N HIS A 296 24.53 -5.39 -13.53
CA HIS A 296 25.17 -4.24 -12.88
C HIS A 296 24.21 -3.40 -12.03
N CYS A 297 22.91 -3.52 -12.27
CA CYS A 297 21.92 -2.59 -11.72
C CYS A 297 21.00 -3.27 -10.70
N ASN A 298 20.26 -2.44 -9.98
CA ASN A 298 19.25 -2.89 -9.04
C ASN A 298 18.07 -3.53 -9.81
N VAL A 299 17.45 -4.57 -9.25
CA VAL A 299 16.53 -5.47 -9.98
C VAL A 299 15.14 -5.60 -9.35
N PHE A 300 14.14 -5.90 -10.17
CA PHE A 300 12.87 -6.40 -9.64
C PHE A 300 13.07 -7.80 -9.03
N GLY A 301 12.66 -7.95 -7.77
CA GLY A 301 12.70 -9.22 -7.04
C GLY A 301 13.76 -9.26 -5.94
N ASN A 302 14.69 -8.30 -5.89
CA ASN A 302 15.55 -8.11 -4.73
C ASN A 302 14.82 -7.31 -3.63
N ARG A 303 14.95 -7.77 -2.38
CA ARG A 303 14.23 -7.21 -1.23
C ARG A 303 14.68 -5.80 -0.85
N GLY A 304 15.95 -5.46 -1.08
CA GLY A 304 16.51 -4.13 -0.81
C GLY A 304 16.20 -3.09 -1.89
N SER A 305 15.74 -3.52 -3.07
CA SER A 305 15.65 -2.66 -4.25
C SER A 305 14.77 -1.43 -4.08
N GLN A 306 13.60 -1.61 -3.47
CA GLN A 306 12.68 -0.52 -3.23
C GLN A 306 13.28 0.52 -2.28
N ARG A 307 14.02 0.09 -1.25
CA ARG A 307 14.64 1.02 -0.30
C ARG A 307 15.78 1.82 -0.94
N ILE A 308 16.58 1.20 -1.81
CA ILE A 308 17.62 1.89 -2.60
C ILE A 308 16.97 2.96 -3.48
N TRP A 309 15.96 2.56 -4.26
CA TRP A 309 15.24 3.48 -5.14
C TRP A 309 14.60 4.63 -4.35
N ASN A 310 13.92 4.32 -3.25
CA ASN A 310 13.26 5.31 -2.41
C ASN A 310 14.27 6.33 -1.86
N ALA A 311 15.47 5.89 -1.46
CA ALA A 311 16.50 6.79 -0.97
C ALA A 311 16.96 7.81 -2.02
N PHE A 312 16.99 7.43 -3.29
CA PHE A 312 17.30 8.34 -4.39
C PHE A 312 16.12 9.25 -4.73
N ILE A 313 14.95 8.69 -5.05
CA ILE A 313 13.82 9.48 -5.54
C ILE A 313 13.26 10.44 -4.48
N SER A 314 13.33 10.09 -3.19
CA SER A 314 12.95 10.99 -2.10
C SER A 314 13.79 12.27 -2.08
N LEU A 315 15.10 12.17 -2.35
CA LEU A 315 15.98 13.34 -2.47
C LEU A 315 15.68 14.15 -3.73
N VAL A 316 15.32 13.51 -4.85
CA VAL A 316 14.88 14.22 -6.07
C VAL A 316 13.60 15.02 -5.79
N ILE A 317 12.62 14.40 -5.13
CA ILE A 317 11.38 15.08 -4.74
C ILE A 317 11.69 16.25 -3.79
N TRP A 318 12.58 16.05 -2.82
CA TRP A 318 13.02 17.12 -1.92
C TRP A 318 13.65 18.30 -2.69
N ILE A 319 14.54 18.03 -3.66
CA ILE A 319 15.15 19.07 -4.51
C ILE A 319 14.06 19.92 -5.18
N VAL A 320 13.10 19.27 -5.84
CA VAL A 320 12.03 19.94 -6.58
C VAL A 320 11.19 20.82 -5.64
N ILE A 321 10.81 20.29 -4.48
CA ILE A 321 10.02 21.03 -3.48
C ILE A 321 10.80 22.24 -2.97
N GLN A 322 12.09 22.10 -2.63
CA GLN A 322 12.87 23.21 -2.10
C GLN A 322 13.17 24.30 -3.15
N MET A 323 13.40 23.90 -4.40
CA MET A 323 13.72 24.86 -5.47
C MET A 323 12.49 25.62 -5.96
N HIS A 324 11.33 24.96 -6.04
CA HIS A 324 10.16 25.51 -6.71
C HIS A 324 8.98 25.78 -5.78
N LEU A 325 9.05 25.33 -4.53
CA LEU A 325 7.99 25.49 -3.51
C LEU A 325 6.63 24.99 -3.99
N ILE A 326 6.63 23.86 -4.70
CA ILE A 326 5.42 23.20 -5.20
C ILE A 326 5.01 22.04 -4.28
N THR A 327 3.73 21.68 -4.33
CA THR A 327 3.24 20.45 -3.70
C THR A 327 3.54 19.27 -4.62
N LEU A 328 4.37 18.34 -4.14
CA LEU A 328 4.80 17.15 -4.88
C LEU A 328 4.78 15.92 -3.97
N LEU A 329 4.21 14.83 -4.47
CA LEU A 329 4.11 13.55 -3.77
C LEU A 329 4.75 12.45 -4.60
N GLY A 330 5.28 11.42 -3.93
CA GLY A 330 5.93 10.28 -4.56
C GLY A 330 5.44 8.93 -4.05
N TYR A 331 5.18 8.01 -4.98
CA TYR A 331 4.87 6.61 -4.71
C TYR A 331 5.66 5.71 -5.66
N VAL A 332 6.81 5.23 -5.19
CA VAL A 332 7.75 4.42 -5.98
C VAL A 332 8.21 5.19 -7.22
N ASP A 333 7.75 4.84 -8.43
CA ASP A 333 8.09 5.46 -9.71
C ASP A 333 7.08 6.54 -10.14
N ASP A 334 5.88 6.56 -9.54
CA ASP A 334 4.86 7.56 -9.77
C ASP A 334 5.12 8.81 -8.91
N ASN A 335 5.09 9.98 -9.54
CA ASN A 335 5.17 11.29 -8.91
C ASN A 335 3.94 12.10 -9.32
N TYR A 336 3.28 12.78 -8.39
CA TYR A 336 2.00 13.41 -8.67
C TYR A 336 1.70 14.60 -7.77
N GLY A 337 0.72 15.38 -8.22
CA GLY A 337 0.20 16.53 -7.51
C GLY A 337 -1.08 17.05 -8.16
N ALA A 338 -1.49 18.24 -7.74
CA ALA A 338 -2.58 18.98 -8.34
C ALA A 338 -2.15 20.41 -8.64
N GLU A 339 -2.81 21.04 -9.60
CA GLU A 339 -2.56 22.40 -10.04
C GLU A 339 -3.89 23.06 -10.42
N GLU A 340 -3.97 24.40 -10.37
CA GLU A 340 -5.13 25.11 -10.93
C GLU A 340 -5.30 24.81 -12.43
N GLU A 341 -6.55 24.57 -12.84
CA GLU A 341 -6.90 24.36 -14.23
C GLU A 341 -6.49 25.58 -15.09
N GLY A 342 -5.78 25.33 -16.19
CA GLY A 342 -5.28 26.35 -17.10
C GLY A 342 -3.89 26.89 -16.78
N GLN A 343 -3.29 26.54 -15.63
CA GLN A 343 -1.88 26.84 -15.33
C GLN A 343 -0.94 25.87 -16.07
N LEU A 344 -0.86 26.05 -17.39
CA LEU A 344 -0.07 25.19 -18.26
C LEU A 344 1.23 25.87 -18.69
N GLU A 345 2.31 25.10 -18.72
CA GLU A 345 3.59 25.48 -19.27
C GLU A 345 3.98 24.55 -20.44
N TYR A 346 4.67 25.11 -21.43
CA TYR A 346 5.12 24.35 -22.59
C TYR A 346 6.40 23.57 -22.26
N TYR A 347 6.31 22.25 -22.34
CA TYR A 347 7.45 21.37 -22.16
C TYR A 347 8.07 21.00 -23.51
N LYS A 348 9.17 21.70 -23.83
CA LYS A 348 9.86 21.61 -25.13
C LYS A 348 10.25 20.20 -25.55
N PRO A 349 10.79 19.32 -24.68
CA PRO A 349 11.22 17.97 -25.11
C PRO A 349 10.10 17.12 -25.71
N TYR A 350 8.85 17.33 -25.29
CA TYR A 350 7.69 16.63 -25.85
C TYR A 350 6.83 17.47 -26.79
N GLY A 351 7.10 18.77 -26.89
CA GLY A 351 6.28 19.67 -27.69
C GLY A 351 4.83 19.74 -27.20
N TYR A 352 4.62 19.64 -25.89
CA TYR A 352 3.30 19.51 -25.28
C TYR A 352 3.15 20.42 -24.04
N TYR A 353 1.91 20.79 -23.73
CA TYR A 353 1.59 21.62 -22.57
C TYR A 353 1.18 20.75 -21.38
N TYR A 354 1.81 20.96 -20.24
CA TYR A 354 1.52 20.28 -18.98
C TYR A 354 1.30 21.30 -17.86
N PRO A 355 0.64 20.90 -16.75
CA PRO A 355 0.61 21.69 -15.53
C PRO A 355 2.01 22.16 -15.12
N ARG A 356 2.10 23.40 -14.63
CA ARG A 356 3.38 24.03 -14.26
C ARG A 356 4.22 23.17 -13.31
N ALA A 357 3.64 22.68 -12.22
CA ALA A 357 4.33 21.77 -11.29
C ALA A 357 4.89 20.51 -11.97
N GLN A 358 4.16 19.95 -12.94
CA GLN A 358 4.61 18.80 -13.72
C GLN A 358 5.80 19.16 -14.62
N VAL A 359 5.76 20.31 -15.30
CA VAL A 359 6.87 20.79 -16.14
C VAL A 359 8.15 21.00 -15.33
N LEU A 360 8.05 21.61 -14.15
CA LEU A 360 9.20 21.84 -13.27
C LEU A 360 9.84 20.53 -12.81
N LEU A 361 9.03 19.52 -12.46
CA LEU A 361 9.53 18.18 -12.16
C LEU A 361 10.29 17.57 -13.35
N LEU A 362 9.69 17.63 -14.55
CA LEU A 362 10.31 17.06 -15.77
C LEU A 362 11.62 17.76 -16.13
N GLN A 363 11.73 19.08 -15.90
CA GLN A 363 12.97 19.82 -16.11
C GLN A 363 14.08 19.38 -15.15
N ILE A 364 13.76 19.16 -13.87
CA ILE A 364 14.74 18.61 -12.91
C ILE A 364 15.13 17.18 -13.29
N TRP A 365 14.19 16.38 -13.80
CA TRP A 365 14.53 15.05 -14.33
C TRP A 365 15.49 15.12 -15.50
N ASP A 366 15.29 16.02 -16.46
CA ASP A 366 16.20 16.23 -17.58
C ASP A 366 17.59 16.65 -17.12
N GLU A 367 17.66 17.59 -16.17
CA GLU A 367 18.90 18.09 -15.59
C GLU A 367 19.69 16.99 -14.84
N LEU A 368 18.97 16.10 -14.15
CA LEU A 368 19.53 14.96 -13.43
C LEU A 368 19.76 13.73 -14.31
N GLY A 369 19.37 13.73 -15.58
CA GLY A 369 19.48 12.57 -16.46
C GLY A 369 18.52 11.42 -16.12
N ILE A 370 17.40 11.71 -15.45
CA ILE A 370 16.36 10.72 -15.12
C ILE A 370 15.50 10.49 -16.38
N PRO A 371 15.47 9.28 -16.95
CA PRO A 371 14.70 9.01 -18.14
C PRO A 371 13.19 8.96 -17.84
N HIS A 372 12.39 9.50 -18.75
CA HIS A 372 10.94 9.47 -18.69
C HIS A 372 10.37 9.37 -20.12
N GLU A 373 9.08 8.99 -20.23
CA GLU A 373 8.41 8.75 -21.52
C GLU A 373 7.12 9.55 -21.65
N PHE A 374 6.94 10.23 -22.79
CA PHE A 374 5.77 11.07 -23.10
C PHE A 374 4.43 10.40 -22.76
N LYS A 375 4.24 9.14 -23.17
CA LYS A 375 2.96 8.41 -23.02
C LYS A 375 2.54 8.16 -21.58
N LYS A 376 3.46 8.31 -20.63
CA LYS A 376 3.20 8.07 -19.20
C LYS A 376 3.05 9.36 -18.39
N GLN A 377 3.29 10.51 -19.02
CA GLN A 377 3.09 11.81 -18.40
C GLN A 377 1.66 12.25 -18.71
N ILE A 378 0.80 12.22 -17.69
CA ILE A 378 -0.63 12.45 -17.85
C ILE A 378 -1.13 13.52 -16.88
N TYR A 379 -2.16 14.26 -17.29
CA TYR A 379 -2.91 15.14 -16.40
C TYR A 379 -4.36 15.24 -16.89
N GLY A 380 -5.25 15.66 -16.00
CA GLY A 380 -6.66 15.82 -16.32
C GLY A 380 -7.51 16.12 -15.08
N PRO A 381 -8.82 16.35 -15.27
CA PRO A 381 -9.73 16.62 -14.17
C PRO A 381 -9.90 15.40 -13.25
N ILE A 382 -9.87 14.19 -13.80
CA ILE A 382 -9.92 12.93 -13.06
C ILE A 382 -8.90 11.99 -13.70
N ILE A 383 -7.91 11.54 -12.93
CA ILE A 383 -6.90 10.59 -13.41
C ILE A 383 -6.62 9.52 -12.35
N PRO A 384 -6.14 8.33 -12.76
CA PRO A 384 -5.74 7.29 -11.83
C PRO A 384 -4.40 7.63 -11.15
N ILE A 385 -4.43 7.72 -9.81
CA ILE A 385 -3.24 7.83 -8.95
C ILE A 385 -3.16 6.58 -8.09
N ILE A 386 -2.01 5.89 -8.11
CA ILE A 386 -1.76 4.65 -7.36
C ILE A 386 -2.86 3.57 -7.50
N GLY A 387 -3.57 3.59 -8.65
CA GLY A 387 -4.65 2.65 -8.98
C GLY A 387 -6.06 3.09 -8.58
N PHE A 388 -6.26 4.34 -8.14
CA PHE A 388 -7.56 4.92 -7.80
C PHE A 388 -7.86 6.17 -8.62
N ASP A 389 -9.11 6.34 -9.05
CA ASP A 389 -9.55 7.58 -9.68
C ASP A 389 -9.65 8.68 -8.64
N VAL A 390 -8.96 9.79 -8.90
CA VAL A 390 -8.92 10.96 -8.02
C VAL A 390 -9.56 12.13 -8.73
N ASP A 391 -10.60 12.68 -8.12
CA ASP A 391 -11.24 13.93 -8.53
C ASP A 391 -10.92 15.03 -7.51
N PRO A 392 -10.07 16.02 -7.85
CA PRO A 392 -9.66 17.08 -6.95
C PRO A 392 -10.75 18.16 -6.79
N ASN A 393 -11.79 18.16 -7.63
CA ASN A 393 -12.86 19.16 -7.60
C ASN A 393 -14.02 18.72 -6.72
N THR A 394 -14.42 17.46 -6.82
CA THR A 394 -15.35 16.83 -5.86
C THR A 394 -14.64 16.38 -4.58
N MET A 395 -13.30 16.40 -4.58
CA MET A 395 -12.45 15.98 -3.48
C MET A 395 -12.74 14.53 -3.10
N THR A 396 -12.78 13.67 -4.11
CA THR A 396 -13.10 12.25 -3.96
C THR A 396 -11.99 11.36 -4.47
N VAL A 397 -11.86 10.19 -3.85
CA VAL A 397 -11.06 9.08 -4.37
C VAL A 397 -11.87 7.80 -4.35
N SER A 398 -11.86 7.11 -5.49
CA SER A 398 -12.66 5.90 -5.69
C SER A 398 -11.90 4.87 -6.54
N MET A 399 -12.41 3.64 -6.57
CA MET A 399 -11.86 2.65 -7.50
C MET A 399 -12.25 2.98 -8.93
N THR A 400 -11.35 2.73 -9.88
CA THR A 400 -11.69 2.77 -11.30
C THR A 400 -12.81 1.78 -11.61
N SER A 401 -13.61 2.09 -12.63
CA SER A 401 -14.73 1.23 -13.04
C SER A 401 -14.26 -0.19 -13.38
N GLU A 402 -13.12 -0.30 -14.05
CA GLU A 402 -12.50 -1.56 -14.45
C GLU A 402 -11.98 -2.34 -13.25
N SER A 403 -11.25 -1.69 -12.33
CA SER A 403 -10.74 -2.34 -11.13
C SER A 403 -11.87 -2.77 -10.19
N LYS A 404 -12.94 -1.97 -10.08
CA LYS A 404 -14.14 -2.32 -9.31
C LYS A 404 -14.81 -3.56 -9.88
N ALA A 405 -15.07 -3.58 -11.20
CA ALA A 405 -15.65 -4.75 -11.86
C ALA A 405 -14.77 -6.00 -11.72
N ALA A 406 -13.45 -5.86 -11.87
CA ALA A 406 -12.51 -6.96 -11.71
C ALA A 406 -12.47 -7.51 -10.28
N LEU A 407 -12.56 -6.66 -9.27
CA LEU A 407 -12.63 -7.06 -7.86
C LEU A 407 -13.91 -7.82 -7.57
N LEU A 408 -15.06 -7.29 -7.97
CA LEU A 408 -16.37 -7.92 -7.76
C LEU A 408 -16.43 -9.29 -8.45
N LYS A 409 -15.94 -9.39 -9.69
CA LYS A 409 -15.84 -10.66 -10.41
C LYS A 409 -14.90 -11.67 -9.75
N ALA A 410 -13.80 -11.20 -9.15
CA ALA A 410 -12.88 -12.06 -8.42
C ALA A 410 -13.53 -12.63 -7.15
N ILE A 411 -14.31 -11.82 -6.44
CA ILE A 411 -15.08 -12.24 -5.27
C ILE A 411 -16.17 -13.24 -5.68
N GLU A 412 -16.96 -12.92 -6.70
CA GLU A 412 -18.01 -13.80 -7.24
C GLU A 412 -17.44 -15.18 -7.59
N LYS A 413 -16.32 -15.22 -8.33
CA LYS A 413 -15.65 -16.47 -8.70
C LYS A 413 -15.14 -17.26 -7.49
N PHE A 414 -14.70 -16.59 -6.44
CA PHE A 414 -14.23 -17.25 -5.22
C PHE A 414 -15.38 -17.79 -4.36
N CYS A 415 -16.54 -17.14 -4.40
CA CYS A 415 -17.75 -17.57 -3.71
C CYS A 415 -18.57 -18.59 -4.51
N ASP A 416 -18.26 -18.84 -5.79
CA ASP A 416 -18.98 -19.81 -6.62
C ASP A 416 -18.85 -21.25 -6.09
N THR A 417 -19.92 -21.71 -5.45
CA THR A 417 -20.05 -23.08 -4.92
C THR A 417 -20.78 -24.02 -5.87
N THR A 418 -21.31 -23.53 -7.00
CA THR A 418 -22.23 -24.29 -7.87
C THR A 418 -21.56 -25.44 -8.62
N THR A 419 -20.25 -25.34 -8.86
CA THR A 419 -19.46 -26.33 -9.60
C THR A 419 -18.76 -27.36 -8.70
N GLY A 420 -19.07 -27.42 -7.41
CA GLY A 420 -18.35 -28.23 -6.42
C GLY A 420 -16.96 -27.67 -6.07
N ARG A 421 -16.59 -26.51 -6.61
CA ARG A 421 -15.36 -25.75 -6.32
C ARG A 421 -15.46 -24.96 -5.01
N CYS A 422 -15.92 -25.59 -3.93
CA CYS A 422 -15.97 -24.93 -2.62
C CYS A 422 -14.60 -24.91 -1.92
N ARG A 423 -13.49 -25.03 -2.65
CA ARG A 423 -12.15 -25.14 -2.07
C ARG A 423 -11.12 -24.38 -2.90
N HIS A 424 -10.31 -23.59 -2.19
CA HIS A 424 -9.19 -22.85 -2.76
C HIS A 424 -7.92 -23.12 -1.97
N THR A 425 -6.77 -22.98 -2.60
CA THR A 425 -5.47 -23.03 -1.95
C THR A 425 -5.32 -21.89 -0.93
N LEU A 426 -4.49 -22.09 0.10
CA LEU A 426 -4.13 -21.00 1.01
C LEU A 426 -3.59 -19.77 0.26
N ARG A 427 -2.82 -19.98 -0.82
CA ARG A 427 -2.35 -18.91 -1.70
C ARG A 427 -3.49 -18.09 -2.30
N GLU A 428 -4.53 -18.74 -2.83
CA GLU A 428 -5.69 -18.04 -3.39
C GLU A 428 -6.47 -17.27 -2.32
N PHE A 429 -6.64 -17.83 -1.12
CA PHE A 429 -7.22 -17.12 0.03
C PHE A 429 -6.44 -15.85 0.36
N LEU A 430 -5.12 -15.96 0.52
CA LEU A 430 -4.26 -14.82 0.84
C LEU A 430 -4.22 -13.79 -0.29
N SER A 431 -4.26 -14.25 -1.55
CA SER A 431 -4.33 -13.38 -2.72
C SER A 431 -5.62 -12.56 -2.75
N LEU A 432 -6.77 -13.19 -2.49
CA LEU A 432 -8.06 -12.48 -2.42
C LEU A 432 -8.09 -11.51 -1.22
N ALA A 433 -7.61 -11.96 -0.06
CA ALA A 433 -7.52 -11.11 1.13
C ALA A 433 -6.68 -9.86 0.86
N GLY A 434 -5.55 -10.01 0.18
CA GLY A 434 -4.72 -8.89 -0.26
C GLY A 434 -5.45 -7.96 -1.23
N TYR A 435 -6.19 -8.51 -2.20
CA TYR A 435 -6.93 -7.71 -3.19
C TYR A 435 -8.07 -6.91 -2.56
N VAL A 436 -8.86 -7.52 -1.67
CA VAL A 436 -9.88 -6.83 -0.88
C VAL A 436 -9.22 -5.81 0.06
N ASN A 437 -8.12 -6.16 0.72
CA ASN A 437 -7.41 -5.21 1.58
C ASN A 437 -6.86 -3.99 0.84
N TRP A 438 -6.56 -4.11 -0.46
CA TRP A 438 -6.16 -2.98 -1.30
C TRP A 438 -7.33 -2.02 -1.56
N SER A 439 -8.54 -2.52 -1.83
CA SER A 439 -9.71 -1.65 -2.03
C SER A 439 -10.18 -0.93 -0.76
N LEU A 440 -9.82 -1.45 0.42
CA LEU A 440 -10.07 -0.76 1.70
C LEU A 440 -9.33 0.59 1.82
N ASN A 441 -8.42 0.94 0.91
CA ASN A 441 -7.86 2.30 0.84
C ASN A 441 -8.90 3.35 0.38
N VAL A 442 -10.01 2.91 -0.23
CA VAL A 442 -11.16 3.77 -0.57
C VAL A 442 -12.48 3.29 0.06
N TYR A 443 -12.48 2.13 0.69
CA TYR A 443 -13.62 1.58 1.44
C TYR A 443 -13.26 1.13 2.86
N PRO A 444 -12.67 2.01 3.70
CA PRO A 444 -12.08 1.61 4.99
C PRO A 444 -13.08 0.94 5.95
N LEU A 445 -14.36 1.34 5.90
CA LEU A 445 -15.43 0.82 6.75
C LEU A 445 -15.82 -0.63 6.42
N LEU A 446 -15.42 -1.15 5.25
CA LEU A 446 -15.75 -2.53 4.84
C LEU A 446 -14.73 -3.56 5.33
N LYS A 447 -13.72 -3.14 6.12
CA LYS A 447 -12.71 -4.01 6.70
C LYS A 447 -13.26 -5.25 7.45
N PRO A 448 -14.40 -5.17 8.17
CA PRO A 448 -14.97 -6.35 8.82
C PRO A 448 -15.24 -7.53 7.90
N ALA A 449 -15.41 -7.32 6.59
CA ALA A 449 -15.61 -8.39 5.60
C ALA A 449 -14.43 -9.38 5.47
N LEU A 450 -13.27 -9.05 6.02
CA LEU A 450 -12.10 -9.93 6.01
C LEU A 450 -11.99 -10.80 7.27
N SER A 451 -12.88 -10.64 8.24
CA SER A 451 -12.76 -11.26 9.57
C SER A 451 -12.81 -12.79 9.49
N SER A 452 -13.83 -13.34 8.83
CA SER A 452 -13.98 -14.79 8.65
C SER A 452 -12.87 -15.36 7.76
N LEU A 453 -12.41 -14.60 6.76
CA LEU A 453 -11.31 -15.01 5.89
C LEU A 453 -10.01 -15.13 6.69
N TYR A 454 -9.64 -14.10 7.45
CA TYR A 454 -8.43 -14.13 8.28
C TYR A 454 -8.49 -15.22 9.35
N ALA A 455 -9.63 -15.36 10.05
CA ALA A 455 -9.84 -16.42 11.02
C ALA A 455 -9.66 -17.81 10.38
N LYS A 456 -10.13 -18.01 9.15
CA LYS A 456 -9.96 -19.27 8.42
C LYS A 456 -8.50 -19.50 8.03
N THR A 457 -7.73 -18.48 7.71
CA THR A 457 -6.32 -18.61 7.30
C THR A 457 -5.33 -18.63 8.46
N ALA A 458 -5.75 -18.23 9.66
CA ALA A 458 -4.89 -18.14 10.83
C ALA A 458 -4.17 -19.46 11.15
N GLY A 459 -2.86 -19.38 11.40
CA GLY A 459 -2.02 -20.52 11.76
C GLY A 459 -1.73 -21.51 10.63
N LYS A 460 -2.12 -21.22 9.38
CA LYS A 460 -1.84 -22.08 8.22
C LYS A 460 -0.60 -21.62 7.48
N ASP A 461 0.28 -22.55 7.14
CA ASP A 461 1.60 -22.32 6.53
C ASP A 461 1.75 -22.99 5.16
N LYS A 462 1.01 -24.09 4.91
CA LYS A 462 1.03 -24.83 3.65
C LYS A 462 0.28 -24.08 2.53
N MET A 463 1.03 -23.32 1.73
CA MET A 463 0.50 -22.46 0.65
C MET A 463 -0.42 -23.16 -0.37
N ASN A 464 -0.12 -24.42 -0.71
CA ASN A 464 -0.89 -25.19 -1.69
C ASN A 464 -1.98 -26.07 -1.04
N ALA A 465 -2.16 -25.99 0.28
CA ALA A 465 -3.19 -26.75 0.97
C ALA A 465 -4.59 -26.25 0.57
N SER A 466 -5.46 -27.19 0.23
CA SER A 466 -6.85 -26.91 -0.17
C SER A 466 -7.72 -26.62 1.06
N ILE A 467 -8.28 -25.41 1.14
CA ILE A 467 -9.12 -24.89 2.22
C ILE A 467 -10.55 -24.72 1.72
N HIS A 468 -11.51 -25.19 2.50
CA HIS A 468 -12.93 -25.04 2.19
C HIS A 468 -13.43 -23.60 2.46
N VAL A 469 -14.25 -23.08 1.55
CA VAL A 469 -14.98 -21.82 1.71
C VAL A 469 -16.24 -22.08 2.52
N ASN A 470 -16.36 -21.44 3.68
CA ASN A 470 -17.51 -21.59 4.58
C ASN A 470 -18.57 -20.52 4.28
N GLN A 471 -19.83 -20.77 4.69
CA GLN A 471 -20.93 -19.81 4.49
C GLN A 471 -20.66 -18.42 5.10
N SER A 472 -19.98 -18.30 6.25
CA SER A 472 -19.69 -16.96 6.80
C SER A 472 -18.73 -16.16 5.93
N ILE A 473 -17.79 -16.83 5.22
CA ILE A 473 -16.91 -16.17 4.26
C ILE A 473 -17.74 -15.67 3.06
N VAL A 474 -18.63 -16.51 2.56
CA VAL A 474 -19.54 -16.14 1.45
C VAL A 474 -20.37 -14.92 1.85
N ASN A 475 -21.05 -14.97 3.01
CA ASN A 475 -21.90 -13.88 3.49
C ASN A 475 -21.12 -12.57 3.69
N GLU A 476 -19.92 -12.61 4.28
CA GLU A 476 -19.09 -11.41 4.50
C GLU A 476 -18.60 -10.81 3.17
N LEU A 477 -18.22 -11.65 2.20
CA LEU A 477 -17.76 -11.21 0.89
C LEU A 477 -18.91 -10.71 0.00
N GLU A 478 -20.09 -11.31 0.09
CA GLU A 478 -21.31 -10.81 -0.58
C GLU A 478 -21.75 -9.47 0.03
N TRP A 479 -21.74 -9.35 1.36
CA TRP A 479 -21.97 -8.08 2.05
C TRP A 479 -20.99 -7.01 1.56
N PHE A 480 -19.70 -7.35 1.45
CA PHE A 480 -18.68 -6.46 0.91
C PHE A 480 -19.01 -6.02 -0.52
N SER A 481 -19.28 -6.96 -1.42
CA SER A 481 -19.59 -6.68 -2.83
C SER A 481 -20.77 -5.72 -2.96
N HIS A 482 -21.86 -6.00 -2.23
CA HIS A 482 -23.05 -5.13 -2.23
C HIS A 482 -22.73 -3.69 -1.79
N HIS A 483 -21.91 -3.52 -0.74
CA HIS A 483 -21.55 -2.19 -0.26
C HIS A 483 -20.57 -1.47 -1.20
N VAL A 484 -19.67 -2.19 -1.86
CA VAL A 484 -18.79 -1.61 -2.88
C VAL A 484 -19.59 -1.12 -4.09
N GLU A 485 -20.62 -1.85 -4.52
CA GLU A 485 -21.48 -1.44 -5.63
C GLU A 485 -22.13 -0.08 -5.40
N ILE A 486 -22.67 0.16 -4.20
CA ILE A 486 -23.39 1.39 -3.83
C ILE A 486 -22.48 2.53 -3.35
N SER A 487 -21.22 2.26 -3.00
CA SER A 487 -20.32 3.28 -2.44
C SER A 487 -19.70 4.17 -3.52
N SER A 488 -19.62 5.47 -3.22
CA SER A 488 -18.96 6.50 -4.04
C SER A 488 -17.48 6.76 -3.68
N GLY A 489 -16.90 5.98 -2.78
CA GLY A 489 -15.49 6.13 -2.34
C GLY A 489 -15.31 7.04 -1.13
N VAL A 490 -14.12 7.60 -0.96
CA VAL A 490 -13.78 8.51 0.16
C VAL A 490 -13.92 9.96 -0.30
N HIS A 491 -14.59 10.77 0.51
CA HIS A 491 -14.75 12.21 0.32
C HIS A 491 -13.80 12.95 1.27
N PHE A 492 -12.76 13.61 0.73
CA PHE A 492 -11.69 14.21 1.53
C PHE A 492 -12.17 15.35 2.44
N PHE A 493 -13.19 16.11 2.06
CA PHE A 493 -13.79 17.14 2.94
C PHE A 493 -14.74 16.57 3.98
N GLY A 494 -15.49 15.51 3.67
CA GLY A 494 -16.36 14.84 4.65
C GLY A 494 -15.60 14.04 5.71
N ALA A 495 -14.30 13.85 5.52
CA ALA A 495 -13.40 13.13 6.41
C ALA A 495 -12.61 14.08 7.33
N GLU A 496 -13.31 14.98 8.03
CA GLU A 496 -12.70 15.80 9.08
C GLU A 496 -12.51 15.00 10.37
N GLU A 497 -11.33 15.12 10.96
CA GLU A 497 -11.05 14.61 12.30
C GLU A 497 -11.82 15.46 13.32
N TRP A 498 -12.80 14.85 13.98
CA TRP A 498 -13.50 15.42 15.12
C TRP A 498 -13.30 14.51 16.34
N ALA A 499 -13.13 15.12 17.50
CA ALA A 499 -13.02 14.43 18.78
C ALA A 499 -14.35 14.51 19.55
N THR A 500 -14.54 13.63 20.53
CA THR A 500 -15.68 13.70 21.45
C THR A 500 -15.71 15.01 22.24
N SER A 501 -14.57 15.70 22.38
CA SER A 501 -14.48 17.04 22.98
C SER A 501 -15.10 18.14 22.13
N ASP A 502 -15.17 17.93 20.81
CA ASP A 502 -15.74 18.90 19.87
C ASP A 502 -17.27 18.78 19.82
N LEU A 503 -17.79 17.62 20.24
CA LEU A 503 -19.21 17.37 20.41
C LEU A 503 -19.71 17.96 21.74
N THR A 504 -20.58 18.95 21.67
CA THR A 504 -21.24 19.52 22.85
C THR A 504 -22.74 19.23 22.83
N GLN A 505 -23.33 18.89 23.98
CA GLN A 505 -24.78 18.73 24.13
C GLN A 505 -25.56 20.03 23.89
N THR A 506 -24.86 21.18 23.92
CA THR A 506 -25.43 22.51 23.78
C THR A 506 -25.51 23.00 22.34
N ASP A 507 -24.74 22.40 21.44
CA ASP A 507 -24.79 22.73 20.02
C ASP A 507 -25.82 21.83 19.33
N VAL A 508 -26.92 22.44 18.89
CA VAL A 508 -28.03 21.75 18.23
C VAL A 508 -27.68 21.20 16.85
N SER A 509 -26.52 21.57 16.28
CA SER A 509 -26.00 21.01 15.03
C SER A 509 -25.30 19.66 15.23
N HIS A 510 -25.05 19.24 16.47
CA HIS A 510 -24.44 17.95 16.79
C HIS A 510 -25.48 16.89 17.18
N GLU A 511 -25.59 15.84 16.38
CA GLU A 511 -26.46 14.69 16.63
C GLU A 511 -25.72 13.59 17.43
N ILE A 512 -25.70 13.72 18.77
CA ILE A 512 -24.86 12.90 19.68
C ILE A 512 -25.66 11.81 20.40
N ALA A 513 -25.56 10.53 20.03
CA ALA A 513 -26.21 9.45 20.78
C ALA A 513 -25.35 8.92 21.93
N TYR A 514 -25.84 9.01 23.17
CA TYR A 514 -25.25 8.28 24.30
C TYR A 514 -25.89 6.90 24.39
N VAL A 515 -25.05 5.88 24.44
CA VAL A 515 -25.48 4.48 24.49
C VAL A 515 -24.80 3.77 25.65
N ASP A 516 -25.55 2.94 26.36
CA ASP A 516 -25.03 2.11 27.44
C ASP A 516 -25.76 0.76 27.46
N ALA A 517 -25.05 -0.29 27.85
CA ALA A 517 -25.60 -1.62 28.00
C ALA A 517 -25.20 -2.23 29.34
N SER A 518 -26.15 -2.93 29.95
CA SER A 518 -25.96 -3.64 31.21
C SER A 518 -26.26 -5.13 31.04
N GLY A 519 -26.02 -5.91 32.09
CA GLY A 519 -26.41 -7.33 32.13
C GLY A 519 -27.94 -7.57 32.08
N SER A 520 -28.76 -6.52 32.13
CA SER A 520 -30.23 -6.62 32.14
C SER A 520 -30.93 -5.81 31.05
N GLY A 521 -30.27 -4.84 30.40
CA GLY A 521 -30.93 -3.99 29.43
C GLY A 521 -30.00 -3.04 28.66
N LEU A 522 -30.58 -2.36 27.68
CA LEU A 522 -29.96 -1.41 26.77
C LEU A 522 -30.56 -0.02 27.03
N GLY A 523 -29.74 1.03 27.02
CA GLY A 523 -30.15 2.41 27.21
C GLY A 523 -29.58 3.33 26.13
N ILE A 524 -30.42 4.22 25.59
CA ILE A 524 -30.05 5.19 24.56
C ILE A 524 -30.58 6.55 24.96
N TYR A 525 -29.78 7.60 24.80
CA TYR A 525 -30.19 8.98 25.02
C TYR A 525 -29.69 9.89 23.89
N PHE A 526 -30.61 10.69 23.35
CA PHE A 526 -30.38 11.66 22.28
C PHE A 526 -30.59 13.09 22.84
N PRO A 527 -29.53 13.78 23.30
CA PRO A 527 -29.62 15.09 23.93
C PRO A 527 -30.25 16.16 23.03
N TRP A 528 -29.94 16.15 21.73
CA TRP A 528 -30.47 17.13 20.77
C TRP A 528 -31.98 17.02 20.56
N LEU A 529 -32.54 15.82 20.79
CA LEU A 529 -33.98 15.56 20.78
C LEU A 529 -34.60 15.61 22.19
N GLY A 530 -33.77 15.68 23.24
CA GLY A 530 -34.22 15.59 24.62
C GLY A 530 -34.92 14.27 24.97
N CYS A 531 -34.68 13.19 24.23
CA CYS A 531 -35.40 11.92 24.39
C CYS A 531 -34.46 10.74 24.70
N GLY A 532 -34.98 9.74 25.40
CA GLY A 532 -34.24 8.53 25.73
C GLY A 532 -35.12 7.28 25.64
N TYR A 533 -34.49 6.15 25.37
CA TYR A 533 -35.11 4.86 25.17
C TYR A 533 -34.41 3.81 26.03
N THR A 534 -35.17 2.83 26.51
CA THR A 534 -34.64 1.68 27.25
C THR A 534 -35.32 0.40 26.75
N SER A 535 -34.59 -0.71 26.80
CA SER A 535 -35.11 -2.04 26.49
C SER A 535 -34.49 -3.08 27.41
N SER A 536 -35.21 -4.16 27.70
CA SER A 536 -34.58 -5.40 28.19
C SER A 536 -33.68 -6.00 27.09
N ILE A 537 -32.75 -6.87 27.49
CA ILE A 537 -31.88 -7.58 26.52
C ILE A 537 -32.77 -8.46 25.61
N PRO A 538 -32.67 -8.32 24.28
CA PRO A 538 -33.42 -9.16 23.35
C PRO A 538 -33.10 -10.66 23.51
N SER A 539 -34.08 -11.52 23.24
CA SER A 539 -33.86 -12.97 23.22
C SER A 539 -32.90 -13.35 22.09
N GLY A 540 -31.97 -14.27 22.36
CA GLY A 540 -30.98 -14.75 21.37
C GLY A 540 -29.61 -14.05 21.40
N VAL A 541 -29.40 -13.10 22.31
CA VAL A 541 -28.06 -12.54 22.57
C VAL A 541 -27.16 -13.60 23.23
N PRO A 542 -25.91 -13.79 22.75
CA PRO A 542 -24.97 -14.72 23.37
C PRO A 542 -24.72 -14.37 24.86
N PRO A 543 -24.90 -15.32 25.80
CA PRO A 543 -24.73 -15.05 27.22
C PRO A 543 -23.28 -14.68 27.56
N GLY A 544 -23.10 -13.66 28.41
CA GLY A 544 -21.79 -13.26 28.93
C GLY A 544 -20.96 -12.35 28.03
N VAL A 545 -21.53 -11.84 26.92
CA VAL A 545 -20.80 -10.99 25.96
C VAL A 545 -21.26 -9.52 26.06
N ILE A 546 -20.81 -8.80 27.10
CA ILE A 546 -21.20 -7.40 27.34
C ILE A 546 -20.89 -6.48 26.14
N PHE A 547 -19.76 -6.73 25.45
CA PHE A 547 -19.39 -5.98 24.25
C PHE A 547 -20.37 -6.16 23.09
N PHE A 548 -21.05 -7.32 23.01
CA PHE A 548 -22.09 -7.53 21.99
C PHE A 548 -23.31 -6.67 22.31
N THR A 549 -23.74 -6.62 23.57
CA THR A 549 -24.87 -5.78 23.99
C THR A 549 -24.57 -4.29 23.88
N GLU A 550 -23.34 -3.85 24.15
CA GLU A 550 -22.91 -2.47 23.91
C GLU A 550 -22.98 -2.12 22.43
N ALA A 551 -22.41 -2.97 21.55
CA ALA A 551 -22.47 -2.78 20.11
C ALA A 551 -23.91 -2.80 19.57
N LEU A 552 -24.74 -3.72 20.08
CA LEU A 552 -26.16 -3.79 19.74
C LEU A 552 -26.88 -2.49 20.12
N THR A 553 -26.58 -1.91 21.28
CA THR A 553 -27.18 -0.64 21.72
C THR A 553 -26.78 0.51 20.78
N ALA A 554 -25.52 0.58 20.37
CA ALA A 554 -25.07 1.54 19.35
C ALA A 554 -25.81 1.36 18.02
N CYS A 555 -25.99 0.11 17.55
CA CYS A 555 -26.75 -0.18 16.34
C CYS A 555 -28.22 0.24 16.46
N VAL A 556 -28.86 -0.04 17.59
CA VAL A 556 -30.26 0.37 17.84
C VAL A 556 -30.38 1.89 17.84
N ALA A 557 -29.41 2.60 18.42
CA ALA A 557 -29.38 4.06 18.38
C ALA A 557 -29.32 4.57 16.93
N LEU A 558 -28.44 4.02 16.09
CA LEU A 558 -28.36 4.39 14.67
C LEU A 558 -29.64 4.10 13.89
N HIS A 559 -30.30 2.97 14.16
CA HIS A 559 -31.60 2.66 13.56
C HIS A 559 -32.66 3.66 14.00
N LYS A 560 -32.68 4.05 15.28
CA LYS A 560 -33.62 5.03 15.81
C LYS A 560 -33.40 6.43 15.25
N VAL A 561 -32.15 6.83 14.98
CA VAL A 561 -31.85 8.11 14.33
C VAL A 561 -32.52 8.23 12.95
N ARG A 562 -32.62 7.12 12.20
CA ARG A 562 -33.34 7.10 10.92
C ARG A 562 -34.85 7.30 11.04
N ASP A 563 -35.44 7.09 12.21
CA ASP A 563 -36.88 7.34 12.41
C ASP A 563 -37.15 8.86 12.60
N PHE A 564 -36.11 9.67 12.87
CA PHE A 564 -36.22 11.12 13.08
C PHE A 564 -35.86 11.95 11.84
N ASN A 565 -35.22 11.33 10.84
CA ASN A 565 -34.88 11.91 9.53
C ASN A 565 -35.89 11.44 8.48
#